data_AF-A0A382G669-F1
#
_entry.id   AF-A0A382G669-F1
#
_cell.length_a   1.000
_cell.length_b   1.000
_cell.length_c   1.000
_cell.angle_alpha   90.00
_cell.angle_beta   90.00
_cell.angle_gamma   90.00
#
_symmetry.space_group_name_H-M   'P 1'
#
loop_
_entity.id
_entity.type
_entity.pdbx_description
1 polymer ?
#
loop_
_entity_poly.entity_id
_entity_poly.type
_entity_poly.pdbx_seq_one_letter_code
_entity_poly.pdbx_strand_id
1 'polypeptide(L)'
;MSLKVKDISISEYERVIHATNETTNLNCIIAIHNTKLGPALGGVRSWVYNNFEEHLNDALRLSKAMSLKNSVCGINFGGGKAVINLKGIKKTSDLYESYGELVDQLNNTYITAGDVGTSM
;
A
#
# COMPACT_ATOMS: atom_id res chain seq x y z
N MET A 1 -8.73 18.94 4.06
CA MET A 1 -8.18 18.93 2.68
C MET A 1 -8.45 17.57 2.07
N SER A 2 -8.56 17.47 0.75
CA SER A 2 -8.82 16.21 0.06
C SER A 2 -7.58 15.31 0.01
N LEU A 3 -7.80 14.00 -0.09
CA LEU A 3 -6.79 13.00 -0.41
C LEU A 3 -6.06 13.39 -1.71
N LYS A 4 -4.73 13.50 -1.65
CA LYS A 4 -3.86 13.75 -2.81
C LYS A 4 -3.25 12.43 -3.25
N VAL A 5 -3.44 12.05 -4.51
CA VAL A 5 -2.95 10.79 -5.08
C VAL A 5 -2.00 11.10 -6.23
N LYS A 6 -0.80 10.52 -6.20
CA LYS A 6 0.20 10.67 -7.25
C LYS A 6 0.74 9.31 -7.68
N ASP A 7 0.71 9.05 -8.98
CA ASP A 7 1.36 7.87 -9.57
C ASP A 7 2.88 8.07 -9.72
N ILE A 8 3.63 7.00 -9.50
CA ILE A 8 5.09 6.92 -9.62
C ILE A 8 5.40 5.79 -10.60
N SER A 9 6.07 6.12 -11.70
CA SER A 9 6.49 5.12 -12.68
C SER A 9 7.69 4.33 -12.16
N ILE A 10 7.51 3.03 -11.93
CA ILE A 10 8.56 2.10 -11.54
C ILE A 10 8.54 0.92 -12.51
N SER A 11 9.70 0.58 -13.07
CA SER A 11 9.84 -0.58 -13.97
C SER A 11 9.42 -1.88 -13.27
N GLU A 12 8.78 -2.79 -14.00
CA GLU A 12 8.23 -4.06 -13.50
C GLU A 12 6.98 -3.95 -12.60
N TYR A 13 6.48 -2.76 -12.28
CA TYR A 13 5.25 -2.59 -11.50
C TYR A 13 4.13 -2.05 -12.39
N GLU A 14 2.95 -2.64 -12.27
CA GLU A 14 1.76 -2.17 -13.00
C GLU A 14 1.31 -0.79 -12.52
N ARG A 15 1.43 -0.52 -11.21
CA ARG A 15 1.10 0.78 -10.63
C ARG A 15 1.77 0.99 -9.28
N VAL A 16 2.30 2.18 -9.04
CA VAL A 16 2.79 2.59 -7.72
C VAL A 16 2.22 3.96 -7.42
N ILE A 17 1.58 4.10 -6.26
CA ILE A 17 0.87 5.29 -5.85
C ILE A 17 1.49 5.81 -4.57
N HIS A 18 1.76 7.10 -4.50
CA HIS A 18 1.99 7.83 -3.26
C HIS A 18 0.79 8.72 -2.98
N ALA A 19 0.16 8.49 -1.83
CA ALA A 19 -1.02 9.20 -1.40
C ALA A 19 -0.78 9.92 -0.08
N THR A 20 -1.23 11.17 0.01
CA THR A 20 -1.11 11.99 1.21
C THR A 20 -2.42 12.67 1.58
N ASN A 21 -2.66 12.86 2.88
CA ASN A 21 -3.76 13.67 3.39
C ASN A 21 -3.26 14.44 4.61
N GLU A 22 -3.18 15.77 4.50
CA GLU A 22 -2.68 16.65 5.58
C GLU A 22 -3.62 16.70 6.78
N THR A 23 -4.93 16.50 6.58
CA THR A 23 -5.92 16.55 7.66
C THR A 23 -5.83 15.31 8.55
N THR A 24 -5.64 14.14 7.95
CA THR A 24 -5.55 12.86 8.69
C THR A 24 -4.11 12.40 8.91
N ASN A 25 -3.13 13.18 8.43
CA ASN A 25 -1.70 12.86 8.40
C ASN A 25 -1.36 11.57 7.61
N LEU A 26 -2.20 11.20 6.63
CA LEU A 26 -1.89 10.05 5.78
C LEU A 26 -0.64 10.34 4.95
N ASN A 27 0.29 9.40 4.98
CA ASN A 27 1.41 9.30 4.06
C ASN A 27 1.58 7.82 3.70
N CYS A 28 0.98 7.41 2.58
CA CYS A 28 0.84 6.02 2.20
C CYS A 28 1.44 5.77 0.81
N ILE A 29 2.13 4.64 0.65
CA ILE A 29 2.50 4.11 -0.66
C ILE A 29 1.76 2.79 -0.88
N ILE A 30 1.08 2.66 -2.02
CA ILE A 30 0.53 1.40 -2.51
C ILE A 30 1.30 1.00 -3.76
N ALA A 31 1.88 -0.20 -3.75
CA ALA A 31 2.54 -0.79 -4.91
C ALA A 31 1.76 -2.02 -5.38
N ILE A 32 1.37 -2.02 -6.65
CA ILE A 32 0.77 -3.15 -7.36
C ILE A 32 1.85 -3.68 -8.32
N HIS A 33 2.40 -4.84 -7.99
CA HIS A 33 3.47 -5.44 -8.80
C HIS A 33 2.89 -6.20 -10.00
N ASN A 34 1.86 -7.02 -9.78
CA ASN A 34 1.31 -7.85 -10.84
C ASN A 34 -0.15 -8.24 -10.53
N THR A 35 -1.04 -8.19 -11.52
CA THR A 35 -2.46 -8.61 -11.41
C THR A 35 -2.85 -9.75 -12.37
N LYS A 36 -1.86 -10.42 -12.98
CA LYS A 36 -2.09 -11.44 -14.02
C LYS A 36 -2.96 -12.62 -13.57
N LEU A 37 -2.85 -13.04 -12.31
CA LEU A 37 -3.63 -14.15 -11.75
C LEU A 37 -4.96 -13.70 -11.13
N GLY A 38 -5.21 -12.40 -11.03
CA GLY A 38 -6.35 -11.81 -10.33
C GLY A 38 -5.96 -10.50 -9.63
N PRO A 39 -6.87 -9.89 -8.85
CA PRO A 39 -6.60 -8.67 -8.09
C PRO A 39 -5.32 -8.75 -7.24
N ALA A 40 -4.66 -7.62 -7.03
CA ALA A 40 -3.49 -7.58 -6.18
C ALA A 40 -3.89 -7.71 -4.71
N LEU A 41 -3.50 -8.80 -4.06
CA LEU A 41 -3.73 -8.99 -2.62
C LEU A 41 -2.47 -8.62 -1.83
N GLY A 42 -2.62 -7.86 -0.76
CA GLY A 42 -1.57 -7.70 0.24
C GLY A 42 -1.89 -6.72 1.35
N GLY A 43 -1.42 -6.99 2.57
CA GLY A 43 -1.78 -6.19 3.73
C GLY A 43 -1.14 -4.79 3.78
N VAL A 44 -1.76 -3.88 4.52
CA VAL A 44 -1.17 -2.59 4.89
C VAL A 44 -0.26 -2.73 6.09
N ARG A 45 0.94 -2.18 6.00
CA ARG A 45 1.89 -2.07 7.11
C ARG A 45 1.92 -0.63 7.63
N SER A 46 1.98 -0.44 8.93
CA SER A 46 2.26 0.89 9.51
C SER A 46 3.61 0.87 10.21
N TRP A 47 4.53 1.70 9.73
CA TRP A 47 5.94 1.67 10.16
C TRP A 47 6.56 3.07 10.12
N VAL A 48 7.68 3.26 10.80
CA VAL A 48 8.44 4.52 10.77
C VAL A 48 9.55 4.41 9.73
N TYR A 49 9.47 5.24 8.68
CA TYR A 49 10.51 5.31 7.64
C TYR A 49 11.26 6.63 7.75
N ASN A 50 12.60 6.60 7.68
CA ASN A 50 13.41 7.80 7.90
C ASN A 50 13.36 8.77 6.72
N ASN A 51 13.21 8.24 5.52
CA ASN A 51 13.16 8.97 4.26
C ASN A 51 12.18 8.29 3.28
N PHE A 52 11.93 8.96 2.16
CA PHE A 52 10.99 8.49 1.14
C PHE A 52 11.47 7.22 0.42
N GLU A 53 12.78 7.06 0.23
CA GLU A 53 13.35 5.91 -0.46
C GLU A 53 13.15 4.61 0.33
N GLU A 54 13.38 4.64 1.64
CA GLU A 54 13.06 3.50 2.53
C GLU A 54 11.58 3.13 2.48
N HIS A 55 10.70 4.14 2.51
CA HIS A 55 9.25 3.97 2.46
C HIS A 55 8.81 3.32 1.14
N LEU A 56 9.34 3.82 0.01
CA LEU A 56 9.06 3.29 -1.33
C LEU A 56 9.62 1.87 -1.50
N ASN A 57 10.90 1.65 -1.18
CA ASN A 57 11.56 0.36 -1.38
C ASN A 57 10.90 -0.77 -0.59
N ASP A 58 10.37 -0.49 0.62
CA ASP A 58 9.64 -1.50 1.38
C ASP A 58 8.32 -1.88 0.70
N ALA A 59 7.57 -0.91 0.16
CA ALA A 59 6.34 -1.16 -0.61
C ALA A 59 6.61 -2.04 -1.83
N LEU A 60 7.64 -1.69 -2.62
CA LEU A 60 8.03 -2.40 -3.84
C LEU A 60 8.44 -3.84 -3.52
N ARG A 61 9.42 -4.01 -2.63
CA ARG A 61 9.96 -5.34 -2.28
C ARG A 61 8.88 -6.29 -1.76
N LEU A 62 7.96 -5.80 -0.92
CA LEU A 62 6.91 -6.63 -0.33
C LEU A 62 5.78 -6.96 -1.31
N SER A 63 5.41 -6.05 -2.21
CA SER A 63 4.40 -6.34 -3.25
C SER A 63 4.90 -7.35 -4.28
N LYS A 64 6.19 -7.28 -4.66
CA LYS A 64 6.86 -8.33 -5.45
C LYS A 64 6.85 -9.67 -4.72
N ALA A 65 7.17 -9.68 -3.42
CA ALA A 65 7.11 -10.90 -2.61
C ALA A 65 5.69 -11.48 -2.51
N MET A 66 4.64 -10.64 -2.43
CA MET A 66 3.25 -11.09 -2.46
C MET A 66 2.87 -11.73 -3.80
N SER A 67 3.37 -11.21 -4.92
CA SER A 67 3.11 -11.80 -6.24
C SER A 67 3.69 -13.22 -6.32
N LEU A 68 4.93 -13.39 -5.87
CA LEU A 68 5.60 -14.69 -5.84
C LEU A 68 4.92 -15.65 -4.88
N LYS A 69 4.54 -15.18 -3.68
CA LYS A 69 3.83 -15.98 -2.68
C LYS A 69 2.50 -16.49 -3.22
N ASN A 70 1.66 -15.62 -3.76
CA ASN A 70 0.33 -16.02 -4.25
C ASN A 70 0.46 -17.00 -5.42
N SER A 71 1.40 -16.75 -6.34
CA SER A 71 1.70 -17.64 -7.46
C SER A 71 2.16 -19.04 -7.00
N VAL A 72 3.17 -19.14 -6.13
CA VAL A 72 3.68 -20.45 -5.68
C VAL A 72 2.69 -21.22 -4.82
N CYS A 73 1.79 -20.52 -4.12
CA CYS A 73 0.72 -21.13 -3.34
C CYS A 73 -0.51 -21.52 -4.19
N GLY A 74 -0.52 -21.26 -5.50
CA GLY A 74 -1.66 -21.57 -6.38
C GLY A 74 -2.90 -20.74 -6.07
N ILE A 75 -2.72 -19.54 -5.52
CA ILE A 75 -3.80 -18.63 -5.17
C ILE A 75 -4.03 -17.68 -6.37
N ASN A 76 -5.28 -17.56 -6.83
CA ASN A 76 -5.67 -16.71 -7.97
C ASN A 76 -5.73 -15.21 -7.60
N PHE A 77 -4.62 -14.70 -7.06
CA PHE A 77 -4.42 -13.28 -6.77
C PHE A 77 -3.05 -12.83 -7.27
N GLY A 78 -2.99 -11.59 -7.73
CA GLY A 78 -1.76 -10.85 -7.93
C GLY A 78 -1.08 -10.45 -6.62
N GLY A 79 -0.04 -9.62 -6.69
CA GLY A 79 0.66 -9.12 -5.50
C GLY A 79 0.65 -7.62 -5.37
N GLY A 80 0.14 -7.15 -4.23
CA GLY A 80 0.13 -5.75 -3.85
C GLY A 80 0.71 -5.53 -2.46
N LYS A 81 0.96 -4.27 -2.11
CA LYS A 81 1.32 -3.89 -0.75
C LYS A 81 1.01 -2.43 -0.49
N ALA A 82 0.50 -2.14 0.70
CA ALA A 82 0.43 -0.79 1.23
C ALA A 82 1.37 -0.59 2.42
N VAL A 83 1.96 0.60 2.54
CA VAL A 83 2.80 1.01 3.68
C VAL A 83 2.42 2.44 4.09
N ILE A 84 2.11 2.66 5.36
CA ILE A 84 1.81 3.96 5.96
C ILE A 84 3.02 4.38 6.79
N ASN A 85 3.56 5.57 6.52
CA ASN A 85 4.66 6.14 7.30
C ASN A 85 4.11 6.84 8.55
N LEU A 86 4.51 6.34 9.72
CA LEU A 86 4.15 6.88 11.03
C LEU A 86 5.22 7.79 11.65
N LYS A 87 6.21 8.25 10.89
CA LYS A 87 7.26 9.14 11.43
C LYS A 87 6.67 10.41 12.02
N GLY A 88 6.65 10.49 13.36
CA GLY A 88 6.07 11.61 14.10
C GLY A 88 4.54 11.63 14.14
N ILE A 89 3.86 10.57 13.67
CA ILE A 89 2.40 10.50 13.54
C ILE A 89 1.83 9.44 14.48
N LYS A 90 0.73 9.76 15.16
CA LYS A 90 -0.05 8.79 15.93
C LYS A 90 -1.13 8.18 15.06
N LYS A 91 -1.44 6.91 15.29
CA LYS A 91 -2.57 6.24 14.65
C LYS A 91 -3.88 6.83 15.15
N THR A 92 -4.81 7.06 14.23
CA THR A 92 -6.17 7.51 14.51
C THR A 92 -7.12 6.77 13.58
N SER A 93 -8.42 6.75 13.91
CA SER A 93 -9.43 6.20 13.01
C SER A 93 -9.45 6.94 11.66
N ASP A 94 -9.40 8.27 11.69
CA ASP A 94 -9.41 9.12 10.48
C ASP A 94 -8.22 8.83 9.53
N LEU A 95 -7.05 8.48 10.07
CA LEU A 95 -5.89 8.06 9.28
C LEU A 95 -6.23 6.80 8.46
N TYR A 96 -6.84 5.80 9.11
CA TYR A 96 -7.22 4.56 8.46
C TYR A 96 -8.46 4.70 7.57
N GLU A 97 -9.36 5.64 7.86
CA GLU A 97 -10.48 5.99 6.99
C GLU A 97 -9.98 6.61 5.69
N SER A 98 -9.03 7.56 5.75
CA SER A 98 -8.36 8.09 4.56
C SER A 98 -7.60 7.03 3.76
N TYR A 99 -7.01 6.03 4.44
CA TYR A 99 -6.44 4.87 3.76
C TYR A 99 -7.51 4.01 3.09
N GLY A 100 -8.66 3.81 3.74
CA GLY A 100 -9.82 3.11 3.18
C GLY A 100 -10.35 3.78 1.91
N GLU A 101 -10.49 5.11 1.91
CA GLU A 101 -10.85 5.89 0.72
C GLU A 101 -9.88 5.65 -0.44
N LEU A 102 -8.57 5.60 -0.16
CA LEU A 102 -7.56 5.30 -1.17
C LEU A 102 -7.73 3.89 -1.74
N VAL A 103 -8.02 2.89 -0.91
CA VAL A 103 -8.25 1.50 -1.35
C VAL A 103 -9.52 1.40 -2.20
N ASP A 104 -10.59 2.09 -1.80
CA ASP A 104 -11.86 2.11 -2.53
C ASP A 104 -11.69 2.70 -3.95
N GLN A 105 -10.90 3.76 -4.09
CA GLN A 105 -10.55 4.36 -5.39
C GLN A 105 -9.82 3.40 -6.36
N LEU A 106 -9.26 2.30 -5.86
CA LEU A 106 -8.62 1.26 -6.68
C LEU A 106 -9.61 0.25 -7.26
N ASN A 107 -10.92 0.38 -6.98
CA ASN A 107 -11.98 -0.39 -7.64
C ASN A 107 -11.70 -1.90 -7.68
N ASN A 108 -11.33 -2.48 -6.55
CA ASN A 108 -10.95 -3.90 -6.39
C ASN A 108 -9.73 -4.37 -7.18
N THR A 109 -8.95 -3.49 -7.82
CA THR A 109 -7.66 -3.87 -8.40
C THR A 109 -6.61 -4.19 -7.32
N TYR A 110 -6.79 -3.65 -6.12
CA TYR A 110 -6.02 -3.96 -4.92
C TYR A 110 -6.95 -4.27 -3.75
N ILE A 111 -6.65 -5.35 -3.02
CA ILE A 111 -7.38 -5.82 -1.85
C ILE A 111 -6.40 -5.84 -0.68
N THR A 112 -6.78 -5.17 0.41
CA THR A 112 -5.95 -5.03 1.60
C THR A 112 -6.29 -6.03 2.70
N ALA A 113 -5.40 -6.13 3.68
CA ALA A 113 -5.51 -6.91 4.91
C ALA A 113 -4.65 -6.23 6.00
N GLY A 114 -4.69 -6.72 7.24
CA GLY A 114 -3.75 -6.30 8.27
C GLY A 114 -2.32 -6.84 8.03
N ASP A 115 -1.31 -6.04 8.33
CA ASP A 115 0.10 -6.46 8.49
C ASP A 115 0.69 -5.78 9.74
N VAL A 116 2.02 -5.90 9.93
CA VAL A 116 2.78 -5.28 11.02
C VAL A 116 2.34 -3.84 11.27
N GLY A 117 2.01 -3.57 12.53
CA GLY A 117 1.68 -2.24 13.00
C GLY A 117 0.25 -1.78 12.68
N THR A 118 -0.68 -2.65 12.29
CA THR A 118 -2.07 -2.24 11.98
C THR A 118 -3.05 -2.27 13.15
N SER A 119 -2.70 -2.90 14.27
CA SER A 119 -3.53 -2.82 15.48
C SER A 119 -3.50 -1.41 16.09
N MET A 120 -4.62 -1.00 16.68
CA MET A 120 -4.78 0.25 17.43
C MET A 120 -4.19 0.16 18.84
#